data_AF-A0A923FMT1-F1
#
_entry.id   AF-A0A923FMT1-F1
#
_cell.length_a   1.000
_cell.length_b   1.000
_cell.length_c   1.000
_cell.angle_alpha   90.00
_cell.angle_beta   90.00
_cell.angle_gamma   90.00
#
_symmetry.space_group_name_H-M   'P 1'
#
loop_
_entity.id
_entity.type
_entity.pdbx_description
1 polymer ?
#
loop_
_entity_poly.entity_id
_entity_poly.type
_entity_poly.pdbx_seq_one_letter_code
_entity_poly.pdbx_strand_id
1 'polypeptide(L)' 'MSQDRFIVSFIADGQPDNRVLEYDAETLSPKKAEALLRVTFAELKSVKITDVQVQKRTKPNETEHDVPGHFKQP' A
#
# COMPACT_ATOMS: atom_id res chain seq x y z
N MET A 1 -1.31 13.48 -16.48
CA MET A 1 -0.63 13.22 -15.21
C MET A 1 -1.11 11.86 -14.74
N SER A 2 -0.29 10.82 -14.87
CA SER A 2 -0.68 9.46 -14.48
C SER A 2 -0.33 9.29 -13.00
N GLN A 3 -1.33 9.38 -12.12
CA GLN A 3 -1.12 9.13 -10.70
C GLN A 3 -1.03 7.63 -10.46
N ASP A 4 0.09 7.19 -9.92
CA ASP A 4 0.27 5.81 -9.50
C ASP A 4 -0.43 5.59 -8.17
N ARG A 5 -1.07 4.43 -8.03
CA ARG A 5 -1.74 4.02 -6.80
C ARG A 5 -0.79 3.16 -5.98
N PHE A 6 -0.69 3.48 -4.70
CA PHE A 6 0.12 2.74 -3.73
C PHE A 6 -0.78 2.26 -2.61
N ILE A 7 -0.67 0.98 -2.27
CA ILE A 7 -1.24 0.42 -1.05
C ILE A 7 -0.19 0.60 0.04
N VAL A 8 -0.58 1.28 1.12
CA VAL A 8 0.29 1.49 2.28
C VAL A 8 -0.30 0.71 3.44
N SER A 9 0.40 -0.34 3.85
CA SER A 9 0.07 -1.13 5.04
C SER A 9 0.89 -0.62 6.22
N PHE A 10 0.28 -0.53 7.39
CA PHE A 10 0.93 -0.01 8.59
C PHE A 10 0.25 -0.53 9.86
N ILE A 11 0.91 -0.36 11.00
CA ILE A 11 0.33 -0.60 12.33
C ILE A 11 -0.01 0.75 12.96
N ALA A 12 -1.30 1.01 13.17
CA ALA A 12 -1.84 2.17 13.86
C ALA A 12 -2.27 1.79 15.28
N ASP A 13 -1.63 2.39 16.29
CA ASP A 13 -1.91 2.12 17.72
C ASP A 13 -1.94 0.62 18.08
N GLY A 14 -1.07 -0.16 17.43
CA GLY A 14 -0.97 -1.61 17.66
C GLY A 14 -1.93 -2.46 16.82
N GLN A 15 -2.77 -1.85 15.97
CA GLN A 15 -3.66 -2.56 15.04
C GLN A 15 -3.16 -2.43 13.60
N PRO A 16 -3.10 -3.54 12.84
CA PRO A 16 -2.78 -3.49 11.41
C PRO A 16 -3.91 -2.80 10.64
N ASP A 17 -3.56 -1.83 9.82
CA ASP A 17 -4.44 -1.12 8.91
C ASP A 17 -3.75 -0.92 7.54
N ASN A 18 -4.52 -0.62 6.51
CA ASN A 18 -4.00 -0.28 5.20
C ASN A 18 -4.83 0.82 4.53
N ARG A 19 -4.17 1.69 3.77
CA ARG A 19 -4.82 2.75 3.00
C ARG A 19 -4.23 2.86 1.61
N VAL A 20 -5.05 3.31 0.68
CA VAL A 20 -4.61 3.59 -0.69
C VAL A 20 -4.25 5.06 -0.81
N LEU A 21 -3.07 5.34 -1.34
CA LEU A 21 -2.59 6.68 -1.68
C LEU A 21 -2.37 6.79 -3.19
N GLU A 22 -2.72 7.95 -3.74
CA GLU A 22 -2.37 8.33 -5.10
C GLU A 22 -1.15 9.26 -5.03
N TYR A 23 -0.10 8.94 -5.78
CA TYR A 23 1.14 9.70 -5.79
C TYR A 23 1.66 9.86 -7.23
N ASP A 24 2.05 11.08 -7.58
CA ASP A 24 2.57 11.44 -8.91
C ASP A 24 4.07 11.14 -8.99
N ALA A 25 4.44 9.90 -8.69
CA ALA A 25 5.79 9.38 -8.88
C ALA A 25 5.75 7.86 -9.05
N GLU A 26 6.75 7.34 -9.76
CA GLU A 26 6.84 5.90 -10.02
C GLU A 26 7.05 5.07 -8.75
N THR A 27 7.68 5.66 -7.72
CA THR A 27 8.02 5.01 -6.45
C THR A 27 7.58 5.87 -5.27
N LEU A 28 7.19 5.21 -4.18
CA LEU A 28 6.82 5.85 -2.93
C LEU A 28 7.56 5.18 -1.77
N SER A 29 8.40 5.94 -1.08
CA SER A 29 9.16 5.43 0.06
C SER A 29 8.28 5.36 1.32
N PRO A 30 8.51 4.39 2.24
CA PRO A 30 7.74 4.26 3.49
C PRO A 30 7.64 5.56 4.31
N LYS A 31 8.75 6.29 4.46
CA LYS A 31 8.77 7.58 5.18
C LYS A 31 7.88 8.65 4.54
N LYS A 32 7.83 8.66 3.19
CA LYS A 32 6.98 9.59 2.45
C LYS A 32 5.51 9.15 2.51
N ALA A 33 5.26 7.85 2.43
CA ALA A 33 3.93 7.27 2.59
C ALA A 33 3.35 7.60 3.97
N GLU A 34 4.12 7.47 5.05
CA GLU A 34 3.68 7.86 6.39
C GLU A 34 3.28 9.35 6.46
N ALA A 35 4.13 10.24 5.91
CA ALA A 35 3.81 11.66 5.88
C ALA A 35 2.53 11.94 5.09
N LEU A 36 2.33 11.27 3.95
CA LEU A 36 1.11 11.38 3.15
C LEU A 36 -0.11 10.83 3.89
N LEU A 37 0.00 9.70 4.60
CA LEU A 37 -1.08 9.17 5.42
C LEU A 37 -1.56 10.20 6.44
N ARG A 38 -0.63 10.86 7.14
CA ARG A 38 -0.96 11.89 8.14
C ARG A 38 -1.56 13.16 7.50
N VAL A 39 -1.15 13.51 6.28
CA VAL A 39 -1.69 14.69 5.58
C VAL A 39 -3.09 14.40 5.04
N THR A 40 -3.29 13.23 4.43
CA THR A 40 -4.53 12.82 3.77
C THR A 40 -5.61 12.41 4.78
N PHE A 41 -5.25 11.69 5.84
CA PHE A 41 -6.20 11.16 6.81
C PHE A 41 -6.01 11.83 8.17
N ALA A 42 -6.94 12.72 8.53
CA ALA A 42 -6.88 13.45 9.79
C ALA A 42 -6.90 12.52 11.02
N GLU A 43 -7.59 11.39 10.92
CA GLU A 43 -7.64 10.34 11.95
C GLU A 43 -6.25 9.77 12.28
N LEU A 44 -5.32 9.76 11.32
CA LEU A 44 -3.98 9.20 11.48
C LEU A 44 -2.94 10.21 11.98
N LYS A 45 -3.30 11.51 12.13
CA LYS A 45 -2.34 12.55 12.52
C LYS A 45 -1.75 12.33 13.92
N SER A 46 -2.61 11.96 14.86
CA SER A 46 -2.24 11.76 16.27
C SER A 46 -1.96 10.31 16.64
N VAL A 47 -2.12 9.39 15.68
CA VAL A 47 -1.94 7.94 15.87
C VAL A 47 -0.47 7.57 15.75
N LYS A 48 -0.03 6.59 16.54
CA LYS A 48 1.31 6.02 16.39
C LYS A 48 1.31 5.04 15.21
N ILE A 49 1.91 5.46 14.11
CA ILE A 49 2.11 4.64 12.91
C ILE A 49 3.48 3.97 13.00
N THR A 50 3.51 2.65 12.80
CA THR A 50 4.75 1.85 12.73
C THR A 50 4.64 0.80 11.64
N ASP A 51 5.76 0.13 11.32
CA ASP A 51 5.83 -0.94 10.32
C ASP A 51 5.21 -0.57 8.96
N VAL A 52 5.56 0.62 8.46
CA VAL A 52 5.01 1.14 7.20
C VAL A 52 5.61 0.38 6.02
N GLN A 53 4.75 -0.26 5.24
CA GLN A 53 5.09 -0.97 4.02
C GLN A 53 4.33 -0.35 2.85
N VAL A 54 5.02 -0.18 1.72
CA VAL A 54 4.45 0.45 0.53
C VAL A 54 4.52 -0.53 -0.63
N GLN A 55 3.37 -0.77 -1.24
CA GLN A 55 3.25 -1.59 -2.43
C GLN A 55 2.66 -0.77 -3.56
N LYS A 56 3.40 -0.65 -4.67
CA LYS A 56 2.84 -0.08 -5.90
C LYS A 56 1.74 -1.01 -6.41
N ARG A 57 0.56 -0.46 -6.64
CA ARG A 57 -0.53 -1.17 -7.29
C ARG A 57 -0.26 -1.15 -8.79
N THR A 58 0.56 -2.10 -9.24
CA THR A 58 0.98 -2.23 -10.64
C THR A 58 -0.06 -2.91 -11.53
N LYS A 59 -1.20 -3.36 -11.00
CA LYS A 59 -2.22 -4.06 -11.79
C LYS A 59 -3.25 -3.08 -12.35
N PRO A 60 -3.22 -2.74 -13.66
CA PRO A 60 -4.46 -2.42 -14.36
C PRO A 60 -5.25 -3.74 -14.43
N ASN A 61 -6.54 -3.73 -14.09
CA ASN A 61 -7.48 -4.85 -14.29
C ASN A 61 -6.86 -6.24 -14.44
N GLU A 62 -6.69 -6.96 -13.34
CA GLU A 62 -6.49 -8.41 -13.40
C GLU A 62 -7.84 -9.06 -13.73
N THR A 63 -8.26 -8.91 -14.98
CA THR A 63 -8.96 -9.96 -15.68
C THR A 63 -7.95 -11.08 -15.90
N GLU A 64 -8.27 -12.24 -15.34
CA GLU A 64 -7.89 -13.57 -15.83
C GLU A 64 -6.52 -14.16 -15.47
N HIS A 65 -6.62 -15.30 -14.76
CA HIS A 65 -5.72 -16.45 -14.72
C HIS A 65 -4.34 -16.30 -14.09
N ASP A 66 -4.21 -16.75 -12.83
CA ASP A 66 -3.18 -17.72 -12.48
C ASP A 66 -3.60 -18.48 -11.21
N VAL A 67 -4.49 -19.44 -11.39
CA VAL A 67 -4.64 -20.54 -10.43
C VAL A 67 -3.29 -21.23 -10.34
N PRO A 68 -2.65 -21.31 -9.15
CA PRO A 68 -1.34 -21.94 -9.04
C PRO A 68 -1.47 -23.40 -9.44
N GLY A 69 -0.91 -23.73 -10.61
CA GLY A 69 -0.86 -25.09 -11.13
C GLY A 69 -0.29 -26.02 -10.06
N HIS A 70 -1.04 -27.09 -9.76
CA HIS A 70 -0.60 -28.19 -8.91
C HIS A 70 0.80 -28.63 -9.32
N PHE A 71 1.80 -28.23 -8.54
CA PHE A 71 3.13 -28.81 -8.60
C PHE A 71 2.98 -30.24 -8.06
N LYS A 72 2.75 -31.22 -8.94
CA LYS A 72 2.90 -32.62 -8.58
C LYS A 72 4.39 -32.86 -8.32
N GLN A 73 4.73 -33.11 -7.06
CA GLN A 73 6.01 -33.72 -6.72
C GLN A 73 5.95 -35.25 -6.89
N PRO A 74 7.11 -35.89 -7.17
CA PRO A 74 7.24 -37.22 -7.79
C PRO A 74 6.72 -38.40 -6.96
#